data_AF-A0A357SY77-F1
#
_entry.id   AF-A0A357SY77-F1
#
_cell.length_a   1.000
_cell.length_b   1.000
_cell.length_c   1.000
_cell.angle_alpha   90.00
_cell.angle_beta   90.00
_cell.angle_gamma   90.00
#
_symmetry.space_group_name_H-M   'P 1'
#
loop_
_entity.id
_entity.type
_entity.pdbx_description
1 polymer ?
#
loop_
_entity_poly.entity_id
_entity_poly.type
_entity_poly.pdbx_seq_one_letter_code
_entity_poly.pdbx_strand_id
1 'polypeptide(L)'
;RYQNGSQFLKSKHRIDEKLAAILVAAEINLAECKPVEEKIVGGIPSARGINFARSGGVMRAVTGDDQGAKVKSISASGIKECLELLTKVSKGIEAYDFVEGMGCEGGCIGGPGTLVNTKVAARALRKTTENKGEDQFAS
;
A
#
# COMPACT_ATOMS: atom_id res chain seq x y z
N ARG A 1 28.14 21.04 -5.70
CA ARG A 1 27.17 21.12 -4.57
C ARG A 1 26.15 19.96 -4.52
N TYR A 2 26.23 18.96 -5.40
CA TYR A 2 25.44 17.72 -5.31
C TYR A 2 26.34 16.53 -4.96
N GLN A 3 26.77 16.39 -3.70
CA GLN A 3 27.47 15.17 -3.26
C GLN A 3 26.81 14.46 -2.07
N ASN A 4 25.77 15.03 -1.45
CA ASN A 4 25.15 14.46 -0.24
C ASN A 4 23.74 13.86 -0.45
N GLY A 5 23.26 13.72 -1.70
CA GLY A 5 21.92 13.19 -1.97
C GLY A 5 21.69 11.75 -1.50
N SER A 6 22.75 10.95 -1.35
CA SER A 6 22.62 9.53 -0.94
C SER A 6 22.39 9.33 0.56
N GLN A 7 22.64 10.35 1.41
CA GLN A 7 22.36 10.25 2.84
C GLN A 7 20.90 10.58 3.17
N PHE A 8 20.25 11.43 2.37
CA PHE A 8 18.87 11.88 2.60
C PHE A 8 17.84 10.75 2.42
N LEU A 9 18.09 9.83 1.49
CA LEU A 9 17.19 8.72 1.18
C LEU A 9 17.27 7.54 2.16
N LYS A 10 18.12 7.60 3.20
CA LYS A 10 18.27 6.53 4.19
C LYS A 10 17.25 6.60 5.33
N SER A 11 16.41 7.65 5.38
CA SER A 11 15.41 7.79 6.44
C SER A 11 14.23 6.82 6.26
N LYS A 12 13.65 6.38 7.37
CA LYS A 12 12.56 5.38 7.44
C LYS A 12 11.20 5.92 6.97
N HIS A 13 11.18 7.15 6.48
CA HIS A 13 9.97 7.87 6.09
C HIS A 13 9.67 7.59 4.62
N ARG A 14 8.46 7.09 4.35
CA ARG A 14 8.00 6.70 3.02
C ARG A 14 7.27 7.89 2.40
N ILE A 15 7.90 8.50 1.40
CA ILE A 15 7.38 9.61 0.61
C ILE A 15 7.62 9.28 -0.86
N ASP A 16 6.81 9.81 -1.76
CA ASP A 16 7.07 9.71 -3.20
C ASP A 16 8.21 10.64 -3.62
N GLU A 17 8.75 10.41 -4.82
CA GLU A 17 9.90 11.14 -5.36
C GLU A 17 9.72 12.66 -5.40
N LYS A 18 8.51 13.14 -5.75
CA LYS A 18 8.29 14.59 -5.90
C LYS A 18 8.27 15.27 -4.55
N LEU A 19 7.60 14.67 -3.57
CA LEU A 19 7.62 15.18 -2.20
C LEU A 19 9.04 15.14 -1.62
N ALA A 20 9.80 14.07 -1.89
CA ALA A 20 11.20 13.98 -1.48
C ALA A 20 12.03 15.14 -2.06
N ALA A 21 11.86 15.44 -3.35
CA ALA A 21 12.57 16.54 -4.00
C ALA A 21 12.24 17.90 -3.35
N ILE A 22 10.96 18.15 -3.02
CA ILE A 22 10.54 19.38 -2.33
C ILE A 22 11.20 19.48 -0.95
N LEU A 23 11.20 18.39 -0.17
CA LEU A 23 11.80 18.38 1.17
C LEU A 23 13.32 18.56 1.13
N VAL A 24 14.00 17.96 0.14
CA VAL A 24 15.43 18.20 -0.11
C VAL A 24 15.69 19.66 -0.45
N ALA A 25 14.90 20.24 -1.34
CA ALA A 25 15.05 21.64 -1.76
C ALA A 25 14.78 22.62 -0.60
N ALA A 26 13.88 22.25 0.31
CA ALA A 26 13.60 22.99 1.53
C ALA A 26 14.61 22.73 2.66
N GLU A 27 15.64 21.90 2.43
CA GLU A 27 16.65 21.50 3.42
C GLU A 27 16.05 20.84 4.68
N ILE A 28 14.90 20.14 4.53
CA ILE A 28 14.21 19.46 5.63
C ILE A 28 14.65 17.99 5.70
N ASN A 29 15.46 17.64 6.71
CA ASN A 29 15.86 16.24 6.94
C ASN A 29 14.82 15.49 7.78
N LEU A 30 14.04 14.61 7.13
CA LEU A 30 13.04 13.78 7.81
C LEU A 30 13.61 12.88 8.90
N ALA A 31 14.87 12.45 8.82
CA ALA A 31 15.50 11.61 9.83
C ALA A 31 15.74 12.34 11.17
N GLU A 32 15.81 13.67 11.13
CA GLU A 32 16.05 14.54 12.29
C GLU A 32 14.73 15.10 12.86
N CYS A 33 13.63 14.97 12.12
CA CYS A 33 12.32 15.40 12.58
C CYS A 33 11.82 14.52 13.74
N LYS A 34 11.36 15.16 14.81
CA LYS A 34 10.64 14.48 15.88
C LYS A 34 9.19 14.22 15.44
N PRO A 35 8.61 13.04 15.74
CA PRO A 35 7.19 12.81 15.51
C PRO A 35 6.36 13.86 16.24
N VAL A 36 5.37 14.42 15.54
CA VAL A 36 4.41 15.33 16.15
C VAL A 36 3.40 14.50 16.94
N GLU A 37 3.19 14.83 18.22
CA GLU A 37 2.24 14.14 19.12
C GLU A 37 0.80 14.67 19.02
N GLU A 38 0.56 15.71 18.20
CA GLU A 38 -0.79 16.23 17.99
C GLU A 38 -1.72 15.17 17.41
N LYS A 39 -2.95 15.14 17.94
CA LYS A 39 -4.02 14.33 17.39
C LYS A 39 -4.24 14.70 15.93
N ILE A 40 -3.91 13.77 15.05
CA ILE A 40 -4.29 13.84 13.64
C ILE A 40 -5.82 14.00 13.58
N VAL A 41 -6.27 15.10 12.98
CA VAL A 41 -7.69 15.34 12.69
C VAL A 41 -8.16 14.20 11.76
N GLY A 42 -9.05 13.34 12.26
CA GLY A 42 -9.52 12.14 11.52
C GLY A 42 -9.14 10.80 12.14
N GLY A 43 -8.35 10.78 13.22
CA GLY A 43 -8.01 9.54 13.93
C GLY A 43 -6.90 8.73 13.26
N ILE A 44 -6.49 7.63 13.92
CA ILE A 44 -5.42 6.76 13.43
C ILE A 44 -6.07 5.67 12.56
N PRO A 45 -5.60 5.44 11.31
CA PRO A 45 -6.18 4.43 10.44
C PRO A 45 -6.03 3.01 11.04
N SER A 46 -7.04 2.16 10.83
CA SER A 46 -7.02 0.74 11.20
C SER A 46 -5.97 -0.04 10.39
N ALA A 47 -5.67 -1.27 10.79
CA ALA A 47 -4.77 -2.13 10.02
C ALA A 47 -5.33 -2.40 8.60
N ARG A 48 -6.63 -2.70 8.46
CA ARG A 48 -7.29 -2.81 7.14
C ARG A 48 -7.12 -1.55 6.31
N GLY A 49 -7.32 -0.38 6.92
CA GLY A 49 -7.18 0.91 6.24
C GLY A 49 -5.75 1.17 5.75
N ILE A 50 -4.74 0.76 6.53
CA ILE A 50 -3.33 0.86 6.14
C ILE A 50 -3.00 -0.14 5.02
N ASN A 51 -3.58 -1.34 5.09
CA ASN A 51 -3.34 -2.41 4.11
C ASN A 51 -3.89 -2.12 2.71
N PHE A 52 -4.75 -1.11 2.54
CA PHE A 52 -5.21 -0.61 1.22
C PHE A 52 -4.09 -0.45 0.20
N ALA A 53 -2.87 -0.08 0.65
CA ALA A 53 -1.74 0.17 -0.23
C ALA A 53 -1.12 -1.09 -0.88
N ARG A 54 -1.54 -2.30 -0.48
CA ARG A 54 -1.07 -3.59 -1.04
C ARG A 54 -2.22 -4.27 -1.80
N SER A 55 -1.89 -4.99 -2.86
CA SER A 55 -2.86 -5.86 -3.55
C SER A 55 -3.55 -6.84 -2.60
N GLY A 56 -4.86 -6.98 -2.73
CA GLY A 56 -5.79 -7.68 -1.85
C GLY A 56 -6.19 -6.91 -0.59
N GLY A 57 -5.64 -5.72 -0.37
CA GLY A 57 -5.88 -4.91 0.82
C GLY A 57 -7.28 -4.31 0.88
N VAL A 58 -7.80 -3.81 -0.25
CA VAL A 58 -9.15 -3.23 -0.35
C VAL A 58 -10.19 -4.33 -0.23
N MET A 59 -9.99 -5.43 -0.97
CA MET A 59 -10.84 -6.60 -0.93
C MET A 59 -11.02 -7.08 0.50
N ARG A 60 -9.93 -7.29 1.25
CA ARG A 60 -10.00 -7.70 2.66
C ARG A 60 -10.63 -6.66 3.56
N ALA A 61 -10.41 -5.36 3.30
CA ALA A 61 -11.02 -4.30 4.08
C ALA A 61 -12.55 -4.27 3.91
N VAL A 62 -13.03 -4.51 2.69
CA VAL A 62 -14.46 -4.47 2.31
C VAL A 62 -15.18 -5.76 2.66
N THR A 63 -14.59 -6.94 2.37
CA THR A 63 -15.22 -8.25 2.62
C THR A 63 -14.85 -8.85 3.98
N GLY A 64 -14.10 -8.12 4.81
CA GLY A 64 -13.66 -8.58 6.13
C GLY A 64 -14.69 -8.36 7.25
N ASP A 65 -15.73 -7.57 7.00
CA ASP A 65 -16.81 -7.27 7.97
C ASP A 65 -18.05 -8.16 7.77
N ASP A 66 -17.90 -9.29 7.09
CA ASP A 66 -19.01 -10.15 6.72
C ASP A 66 -19.62 -10.80 7.98
N GLN A 67 -20.77 -10.27 8.41
CA GLN A 67 -21.66 -10.79 9.46
C GLN A 67 -22.31 -12.15 9.08
N GLY A 68 -21.57 -13.05 8.41
CA GLY A 68 -22.03 -14.37 7.99
C GLY A 68 -22.34 -14.54 6.49
N ALA A 69 -22.17 -13.50 5.66
CA ALA A 69 -22.27 -13.64 4.21
C ALA A 69 -20.96 -14.19 3.62
N LYS A 70 -21.01 -15.17 2.72
CA LYS A 70 -19.84 -15.62 1.96
C LYS A 70 -19.75 -14.80 0.68
N VAL A 71 -18.94 -13.74 0.67
CA VAL A 71 -18.64 -12.96 -0.55
C VAL A 71 -17.58 -13.67 -1.37
N LYS A 72 -17.90 -14.06 -2.61
CA LYS A 72 -16.94 -14.63 -3.55
C LYS A 72 -16.10 -13.49 -4.15
N SER A 73 -14.93 -13.25 -3.58
CA SER A 73 -14.05 -12.15 -3.97
C SER A 73 -12.74 -12.62 -4.61
N ILE A 74 -12.14 -11.77 -5.44
CA ILE A 74 -10.82 -11.99 -6.04
C ILE A 74 -10.05 -10.67 -6.19
N SER A 75 -8.72 -10.75 -6.17
CA SER A 75 -7.81 -9.63 -6.39
C SER A 75 -6.84 -9.95 -7.53
N ALA A 76 -6.61 -8.97 -8.41
CA ALA A 76 -5.63 -9.04 -9.49
C ALA A 76 -4.58 -7.92 -9.35
N SER A 77 -3.32 -8.25 -9.64
CA SER A 77 -2.16 -7.40 -9.39
C SER A 77 -1.39 -7.12 -10.67
N GLY A 78 -1.39 -5.87 -11.12
CA GLY A 78 -0.80 -5.46 -12.38
C GLY A 78 -1.80 -5.47 -13.54
N ILE A 79 -1.57 -4.62 -14.54
CA ILE A 79 -2.46 -4.45 -15.69
C ILE A 79 -2.73 -5.78 -16.42
N LYS A 80 -1.71 -6.63 -16.55
CA LYS A 80 -1.84 -7.92 -17.24
C LYS A 80 -2.85 -8.83 -16.55
N GLU A 81 -2.69 -9.07 -15.25
CA GLU A 81 -3.62 -9.91 -14.46
C GLU A 81 -5.01 -9.29 -14.42
N CYS A 82 -5.11 -7.96 -14.31
CA CYS A 82 -6.40 -7.27 -14.35
C CYS A 82 -7.13 -7.52 -15.68
N LEU A 83 -6.42 -7.42 -16.81
CA LEU A 83 -7.00 -7.66 -18.13
C LEU A 83 -7.44 -9.11 -18.33
N GLU A 84 -6.61 -10.07 -17.87
CA GLU A 84 -6.95 -11.49 -17.93
C GLU A 84 -8.21 -11.80 -17.11
N LEU A 85 -8.27 -11.30 -15.88
CA LEU A 85 -9.44 -11.46 -15.01
C LEU A 85 -10.70 -10.83 -15.62
N LEU A 86 -10.62 -9.57 -16.06
CA LEU A 86 -11.74 -8.88 -16.69
C LEU A 86 -12.23 -9.60 -17.95
N THR A 87 -11.32 -10.18 -18.73
CA THR A 87 -11.67 -10.97 -19.93
C THR A 87 -12.43 -12.24 -19.58
N LYS A 88 -12.04 -12.94 -18.50
CA LYS A 88 -12.75 -14.14 -18.04
C LYS A 88 -14.14 -13.79 -17.50
N VAL A 89 -14.24 -12.70 -16.73
CA VAL A 89 -15.51 -12.19 -16.19
C VAL A 89 -16.44 -11.75 -17.32
N SER A 90 -15.94 -11.01 -18.32
CA SER A 90 -16.75 -10.54 -19.45
C SER A 90 -17.27 -11.68 -20.34
N LYS A 91 -16.55 -12.81 -20.38
CA LYS A 91 -16.95 -14.02 -21.11
C LYS A 91 -17.85 -14.96 -20.28
N GLY A 92 -18.14 -14.63 -19.02
CA GLY A 92 -18.91 -15.48 -18.11
C GLY A 92 -18.19 -16.76 -17.69
N ILE A 93 -16.87 -16.84 -17.86
CA ILE A 93 -16.05 -18.00 -17.47
C ILE A 93 -15.90 -18.05 -15.95
N GLU A 94 -15.72 -16.89 -15.34
CA GLU A 94 -15.63 -16.71 -13.89
C GLU A 94 -16.64 -15.64 -13.47
N ALA A 95 -17.22 -15.80 -12.27
CA ALA A 95 -18.16 -14.85 -11.68
C ALA A 95 -17.76 -14.61 -10.23
N TYR A 96 -17.73 -13.34 -9.81
CA TYR A 96 -17.33 -12.90 -8.48
C TYR A 96 -18.29 -11.80 -8.01
N ASP A 97 -18.54 -11.73 -6.71
CA ASP A 97 -19.35 -10.68 -6.09
C ASP A 97 -18.54 -9.39 -5.93
N PHE A 98 -17.21 -9.53 -5.76
CA PHE A 98 -16.29 -8.40 -5.62
C PHE A 98 -14.96 -8.69 -6.33
N VAL A 99 -14.46 -7.71 -7.07
CA VAL A 99 -13.18 -7.79 -7.78
C VAL A 99 -12.33 -6.57 -7.42
N GLU A 100 -11.14 -6.81 -6.87
CA GLU A 100 -10.11 -5.79 -6.74
C GLU A 100 -9.13 -5.88 -7.92
N GLY A 101 -8.86 -4.75 -8.57
CA GLY A 101 -7.84 -4.63 -9.60
C GLY A 101 -6.84 -3.54 -9.26
N MET A 102 -5.56 -3.90 -9.19
CA MET A 102 -4.46 -2.96 -8.96
C MET A 102 -3.65 -2.79 -10.23
N GLY A 103 -3.46 -1.56 -10.71
CA GLY A 103 -2.67 -1.31 -11.92
C GLY A 103 -1.17 -1.65 -11.76
N CYS A 104 -0.64 -1.52 -10.55
CA CYS A 104 0.75 -1.86 -10.24
C CYS A 104 0.86 -3.27 -9.62
N GLU A 105 1.95 -3.97 -9.95
CA GLU A 105 2.29 -5.23 -9.30
C GLU A 105 2.52 -5.02 -7.79
N GLY A 106 1.88 -5.82 -6.95
CA GLY A 106 1.96 -5.71 -5.50
C GLY A 106 1.14 -4.57 -4.88
N GLY A 107 0.40 -3.79 -5.68
CA GLY A 107 -0.37 -2.63 -5.25
C GLY A 107 0.46 -1.34 -5.22
N CYS A 108 -0.06 -0.29 -4.58
CA CYS A 108 0.57 1.04 -4.53
C CYS A 108 2.03 0.99 -4.03
N ILE A 109 2.34 0.12 -3.06
CA ILE A 109 3.70 -0.05 -2.52
C ILE A 109 4.73 -0.64 -3.51
N GLY A 110 4.26 -1.22 -4.62
CA GLY A 110 5.09 -1.67 -5.73
C GLY A 110 5.03 -0.74 -6.93
N GLY A 111 4.34 0.40 -6.81
CA GLY A 111 4.16 1.34 -7.89
C GLY A 111 5.43 2.13 -8.23
N PRO A 112 5.50 2.73 -9.43
CA PRO A 112 6.70 3.37 -9.96
C PRO A 112 7.17 4.60 -9.18
N GLY A 113 6.30 5.21 -8.36
CA GLY A 113 6.65 6.33 -7.48
C GLY A 113 7.31 5.91 -6.16
N THR A 114 7.53 4.62 -5.94
CA THR A 114 8.11 4.10 -4.70
C THR A 114 9.63 4.27 -4.70
N LEU A 115 10.16 4.92 -3.66
CA LEU A 115 11.60 5.19 -3.52
C LEU A 115 12.43 4.01 -3.00
N VAL A 116 11.78 2.91 -2.62
CA VAL A 116 12.43 1.70 -2.07
C VAL A 116 11.99 0.47 -2.85
N ASN A 117 12.79 -0.59 -2.80
CA ASN A 117 12.38 -1.85 -3.40
C ASN A 117 11.08 -2.38 -2.75
N THR A 118 10.21 -2.96 -3.58
CA THR A 118 8.90 -3.52 -3.18
C THR A 118 8.98 -4.45 -1.97
N LYS A 119 10.03 -5.26 -1.84
CA LYS A 119 10.22 -6.15 -0.67
C LYS A 119 10.40 -5.37 0.63
N VAL A 120 11.13 -4.26 0.58
CA VAL A 120 11.35 -3.38 1.74
C VAL A 120 10.05 -2.66 2.09
N ALA A 121 9.34 -2.15 1.08
CA ALA A 121 8.04 -1.50 1.28
C ALA A 121 7.02 -2.46 1.91
N ALA A 122 6.90 -3.68 1.39
CA ALA A 122 6.00 -4.71 1.91
C ALA A 122 6.34 -5.10 3.36
N ARG A 123 7.63 -5.28 3.69
CA ARG A 123 8.07 -5.56 5.06
C ARG A 123 7.73 -4.41 6.00
N ALA A 124 7.93 -3.18 5.56
CA ALA A 124 7.63 -1.99 6.36
C ALA A 124 6.12 -1.84 6.61
N LEU A 125 5.30 -2.10 5.60
CA LEU A 125 3.84 -2.13 5.72
C LEU A 125 3.40 -3.18 6.75
N ARG A 126 3.86 -4.43 6.61
CA ARG A 126 3.56 -5.53 7.54
C ARG A 126 3.90 -5.16 8.98
N LYS A 127 5.08 -4.58 9.22
CA LYS A 127 5.47 -4.13 10.57
C LYS A 127 4.54 -3.05 11.14
N THR A 128 4.00 -2.17 10.30
CA THR A 128 3.06 -1.13 10.73
C THR A 128 1.69 -1.71 11.10
N THR A 129 1.27 -2.80 10.44
CA THR A 129 -0.07 -3.42 10.64
C THR A 129 -0.07 -4.54 11.69
N GLU A 130 1.05 -5.25 11.89
CA GLU A 130 1.20 -6.31 12.91
C GLU A 130 0.88 -5.82 14.33
N ASN A 131 1.32 -4.61 14.67
CA ASN A 131 1.09 -4.03 15.99
C ASN A 131 -0.38 -3.62 16.25
N LYS A 132 -1.25 -3.78 15.25
CA LYS A 132 -2.65 -3.36 15.28
C LYS A 132 -3.64 -4.53 15.25
N GLY A 133 -3.15 -5.77 15.38
CA GLY A 133 -3.98 -6.95 15.65
C GLY A 133 -4.81 -7.44 14.46
N GLU A 134 -4.17 -7.72 13.32
CA GLU A 134 -4.86 -8.22 12.13
C GLU A 134 -4.25 -9.52 11.61
N ASP A 135 -5.11 -10.47 11.25
CA ASP A 135 -4.74 -11.79 10.76
C ASP A 135 -3.87 -11.73 9.51
N GLN A 136 -2.90 -12.63 9.48
CA GLN A 136 -1.78 -12.66 8.56
C GLN A 136 -2.24 -12.58 7.09
N PHE A 137 -1.77 -11.56 6.38
CA PHE A 137 -1.68 -11.59 4.92
C PHE A 137 -0.75 -12.75 4.55
N ALA A 138 -1.31 -13.94 4.30
CA ALA A 138 -0.54 -15.03 3.71
C ALA A 138 0.07 -14.54 2.39
N SER A 139 1.34 -14.86 2.24
CA SER A 139 2.23 -14.54 1.12
C SER A 139 1.66 -14.98 -0.23
#